data_AF-A0A9D8FDL1-F1
#
_entry.id   AF-A0A9D8FDL1-F1
#
_cell.length_a   1.000
_cell.length_b   1.000
_cell.length_c   1.000
_cell.angle_alpha   90.00
_cell.angle_beta   90.00
_cell.angle_gamma   90.00
#
_symmetry.space_group_name_H-M   'P 1'
#
loop_
_entity.id
_entity.type
_entity.pdbx_description
1 polymer ?
#
loop_
_entity_poly.entity_id
_entity_poly.type
_entity_poly.pdbx_seq_one_letter_code
_entity_poly.pdbx_strand_id
1 'polypeptide(L)'
;MNADQFREIALQTNSVDSFIQMLRENTEKLKLPAYVSELAAMEGHIFKLANRLISVKPYSEGHIINPDLSVFSNTWKHLAGILIGATHGCQPVKEDEQVMVWPSPNENKPMSRAITSEDLLVMKMTMENLSSKQVAEQTDTNIAAVNGAVLQALDSGIIWGPKSKIIRAHSLETRSVSNKNKTVSKAFGTSRVFALQWHITQACDLNCRHCYDRTPTEPLTLSREIAILDSLYDFCNTHNLFGQVSFTGGNPLLHPNFHRLYKEASDRGFFIGILGNPTSRDEIESLIAIQQPSFYQVSLEGLKKHNDYIRGTGHFQRILAFLKILKQTGIYSKIMLTLTRDNLDQVIPLGEFLKDRIDLYTFNRLSLMGEGANLIMADPSKYSRFLEQYMNAAQSHKTFDLKDNLFNILLHKNQSTLFGGCTGYGCGAAFNFVSILATGEVHACRKFPSPIGDICKQSLTEIYHSKIADRYRKGAEECSSCQLNLVCRGCMASAHSYGLDVFKKKDPYCFI
;
A
#
# COMPACT_ATOMS: atom_id res chain seq x y z
N MET A 1 -39.46 32.91 -10.50
CA MET A 1 -39.22 33.43 -9.14
C MET A 1 -37.85 34.09 -9.13
N ASN A 2 -37.69 35.29 -8.57
CA ASN A 2 -36.37 35.92 -8.46
C ASN A 2 -35.60 35.39 -7.24
N ALA A 3 -34.30 35.67 -7.13
CA ALA A 3 -33.47 35.16 -6.05
C ALA A 3 -33.95 35.60 -4.64
N ASP A 4 -34.60 36.77 -4.56
CA ASP A 4 -35.07 37.33 -3.30
C ASP A 4 -36.31 36.60 -2.77
N GLN A 5 -37.26 36.25 -3.65
CA GLN A 5 -38.39 35.38 -3.32
C GLN A 5 -37.93 34.00 -2.83
N PHE A 6 -36.82 33.48 -3.35
CA PHE A 6 -36.29 32.17 -2.92
C PHE A 6 -35.71 32.27 -1.53
N ARG A 7 -34.97 33.36 -1.27
CA ARG A 7 -34.47 33.67 0.07
C ARG A 7 -35.61 33.83 1.06
N GLU A 8 -36.68 34.54 0.73
CA GLU A 8 -37.82 34.70 1.65
C GLU A 8 -38.45 33.36 2.04
N ILE A 9 -38.69 32.46 1.08
CA ILE A 9 -39.23 31.12 1.34
C ILE A 9 -38.23 30.27 2.13
N ALA A 10 -36.94 30.32 1.78
CA ALA A 10 -35.89 29.59 2.48
C ALA A 10 -35.72 30.06 3.93
N LEU A 11 -35.86 31.36 4.21
CA LEU A 11 -35.79 31.94 5.55
C LEU A 11 -36.94 31.50 6.47
N GLN A 12 -38.04 30.96 5.91
CA GLN A 12 -39.12 30.37 6.71
C GLN A 12 -38.80 28.97 7.21
N THR A 13 -37.72 28.35 6.74
CA THR A 13 -37.28 27.03 7.16
C THR A 13 -36.43 27.14 8.43
N ASN A 14 -36.71 26.30 9.42
CA ASN A 14 -36.06 26.35 10.75
C ASN A 14 -35.13 25.16 11.02
N SER A 15 -35.02 24.24 10.06
CA SER A 15 -34.21 23.03 10.13
C SER A 15 -33.83 22.56 8.73
N VAL A 16 -32.76 21.76 8.64
CA VAL A 16 -32.33 21.11 7.40
C VAL A 16 -33.47 20.31 6.77
N ASP A 17 -34.25 19.58 7.58
CA ASP A 17 -35.35 18.76 7.08
C ASP A 17 -36.48 19.62 6.52
N SER A 18 -36.83 20.73 7.18
CA SER A 18 -37.83 21.69 6.67
C SER A 18 -37.36 22.37 5.37
N PHE A 19 -36.05 22.59 5.20
CA PHE A 19 -35.48 23.15 3.97
C PHE A 19 -35.55 22.16 2.80
N ILE A 20 -35.19 20.89 3.03
CA ILE A 20 -35.30 19.83 2.02
C ILE A 20 -36.77 19.64 1.62
N GLN A 21 -37.69 19.64 2.59
CA GLN A 21 -39.12 19.52 2.33
C GLN A 21 -39.65 20.71 1.49
N MET A 22 -39.26 21.94 1.85
CA MET A 22 -39.59 23.13 1.06
C MET A 22 -39.10 23.01 -0.39
N LEU A 23 -37.87 22.53 -0.61
CA LEU A 23 -37.37 22.30 -1.96
C LEU A 23 -38.20 21.26 -2.72
N ARG A 24 -38.54 20.13 -2.09
CA ARG A 24 -39.39 19.10 -2.71
C ARG A 24 -40.75 19.66 -3.15
N GLU A 25 -41.40 20.44 -2.30
CA GLU A 25 -42.73 21.00 -2.56
C GLU A 25 -42.74 22.12 -3.60
N ASN A 26 -41.60 22.78 -3.81
CA ASN A 26 -41.52 23.97 -4.66
C ASN A 26 -40.65 23.78 -5.91
N THR A 27 -39.92 22.67 -6.09
CA THR A 27 -38.99 22.45 -7.23
C THR A 27 -39.57 22.88 -8.59
N GLU A 28 -40.80 22.45 -8.92
CA GLU A 28 -41.47 22.84 -10.17
C GLU A 28 -41.85 24.32 -10.22
N LYS A 29 -42.45 24.86 -9.14
CA LYS A 29 -42.84 26.27 -9.02
C LYS A 29 -41.62 27.20 -9.15
N LEU A 30 -40.48 26.75 -8.63
CA LEU A 30 -39.21 27.45 -8.65
C LEU A 30 -38.45 27.30 -9.96
N LYS A 31 -38.92 26.44 -10.88
CA LYS A 31 -38.21 26.05 -12.11
C LYS A 31 -36.77 25.57 -11.82
N LEU A 32 -36.58 24.88 -10.70
CA LEU A 32 -35.31 24.27 -10.34
C LEU A 32 -35.15 22.93 -11.09
N PRO A 33 -33.90 22.49 -11.34
CA PRO A 33 -33.68 21.15 -11.86
C PRO A 33 -34.31 20.07 -10.96
N ALA A 34 -34.94 19.07 -11.56
CA ALA A 34 -35.71 18.05 -10.84
C ALA A 34 -34.88 17.21 -9.83
N TYR A 35 -33.56 17.16 -9.99
CA TYR A 35 -32.66 16.46 -9.08
C TYR A 35 -32.31 17.26 -7.81
N VAL A 36 -32.64 18.56 -7.74
CA VAL A 36 -32.20 19.45 -6.63
C VAL A 36 -32.71 18.97 -5.28
N SER A 37 -33.91 18.41 -5.21
CA SER A 37 -34.45 17.87 -3.95
C SER A 37 -33.71 16.64 -3.44
N GLU A 38 -33.22 15.78 -4.33
CA GLU A 38 -32.42 14.60 -3.97
C GLU A 38 -31.01 15.02 -3.56
N LEU A 39 -30.42 15.95 -4.32
CA LEU A 39 -29.12 16.55 -4.00
C LEU A 39 -29.15 17.24 -2.62
N ALA A 40 -30.18 18.05 -2.36
CA ALA A 40 -30.34 18.74 -1.08
C ALA A 40 -30.52 17.76 0.11
N ALA A 41 -31.15 16.60 -0.12
CA ALA A 41 -31.26 15.58 0.91
C ALA A 41 -29.90 14.99 1.30
N MET A 42 -29.05 14.70 0.29
CA MET A 42 -27.68 14.24 0.52
C MET A 42 -26.81 15.34 1.16
N GLU A 43 -26.89 16.59 0.67
CA GLU A 43 -26.18 17.74 1.25
C GLU A 43 -26.59 17.97 2.71
N GLY A 44 -27.88 17.86 3.01
CA GLY A 44 -28.39 18.00 4.37
C GLY A 44 -27.82 16.94 5.32
N HIS A 45 -27.62 15.71 4.84
CA HIS A 45 -26.96 14.67 5.62
C HIS A 45 -25.47 14.98 5.85
N ILE A 46 -24.74 15.38 4.80
CA ILE A 46 -23.33 15.83 4.91
C ILE A 46 -23.20 16.98 5.91
N PHE A 47 -24.11 17.96 5.86
CA PHE A 47 -24.14 19.08 6.79
C PHE A 47 -24.38 18.61 8.23
N LYS A 48 -25.33 17.68 8.44
CA LYS A 48 -25.58 17.09 9.77
C LYS A 48 -24.35 16.33 10.30
N LEU A 49 -23.67 15.55 9.45
CA LEU A 49 -22.43 14.86 9.79
C LEU A 49 -21.30 15.84 10.15
N ALA A 50 -21.13 16.91 9.38
CA ALA A 50 -20.10 17.90 9.65
C ALA A 50 -20.32 18.67 10.97
N ASN A 51 -21.58 18.88 11.36
CA ASN A 51 -21.95 19.59 12.59
C ASN A 51 -22.04 18.68 13.83
N ARG A 52 -22.23 17.37 13.65
CA ARG A 52 -21.95 16.37 14.68
C ARG A 52 -20.44 16.12 14.67
N LEU A 53 -19.65 16.88 15.42
CA LEU A 53 -18.22 16.59 15.62
C LEU A 53 -18.04 15.10 15.99
N ILE A 54 -17.59 14.27 15.03
CA ILE A 54 -17.42 12.83 15.26
C ILE A 54 -16.15 12.63 16.09
N SER A 55 -16.37 12.43 17.38
CA SER A 55 -15.41 12.01 18.40
C SER A 55 -15.08 10.50 18.33
N VAL A 56 -15.74 9.75 17.43
CA VAL A 56 -15.68 8.29 17.41
C VAL A 56 -14.53 7.80 16.55
N LYS A 57 -13.64 7.02 17.17
CA LYS A 57 -12.54 6.35 16.47
C LYS A 57 -13.09 5.12 15.74
N PRO A 58 -12.69 4.83 14.49
CA PRO A 58 -13.26 3.76 13.66
C PRO A 58 -12.76 2.37 14.08
N TYR A 59 -13.01 1.99 15.33
CA TYR A 59 -12.61 0.70 15.89
C TYR A 59 -13.77 0.06 16.65
N SER A 60 -13.87 -1.26 16.50
CA SER A 60 -14.88 -2.12 17.13
C SER A 60 -14.26 -3.48 17.43
N GLU A 61 -14.87 -4.28 18.32
CA GLU A 61 -14.36 -5.62 18.65
C GLU A 61 -14.47 -6.62 17.49
N GLY A 62 -15.47 -6.44 16.63
CA GLY A 62 -15.67 -7.17 15.38
C GLY A 62 -15.98 -6.21 14.24
N HIS A 63 -16.24 -6.73 13.04
CA HIS A 63 -16.67 -5.88 11.93
C HIS A 63 -18.09 -5.35 12.16
N ILE A 64 -18.29 -4.04 11.99
CA ILE A 64 -19.62 -3.42 11.97
C ILE A 64 -19.71 -2.44 10.80
N ILE A 65 -20.90 -2.25 10.23
CA ILE A 65 -21.12 -1.15 9.28
C ILE A 65 -20.92 0.16 10.03
N ASN A 66 -20.26 1.13 9.40
CA ASN A 66 -20.08 2.45 9.98
C ASN A 66 -21.45 3.01 10.42
N PRO A 67 -21.67 3.29 11.72
CA PRO A 67 -22.96 3.74 12.22
C PRO A 67 -23.45 5.07 11.64
N ASP A 68 -22.52 5.87 11.12
CA ASP A 68 -22.79 7.16 10.48
C ASP A 68 -22.87 7.05 8.94
N LEU A 69 -22.83 5.84 8.38
CA LEU A 69 -23.06 5.61 6.96
C LEU A 69 -24.57 5.62 6.65
N SER A 70 -24.95 6.39 5.63
CA SER A 70 -26.31 6.44 5.11
C SER A 70 -26.36 6.09 3.64
N VAL A 71 -27.39 5.33 3.26
CA VAL A 71 -27.67 4.94 1.87
C VAL A 71 -28.89 5.73 1.37
N PHE A 72 -28.81 6.23 0.14
CA PHE A 72 -29.88 6.96 -0.53
C PHE A 72 -30.19 6.25 -1.86
N SER A 73 -31.48 6.08 -2.14
CA SER A 73 -31.97 5.68 -3.45
C SER A 73 -32.38 6.94 -4.21
N ASN A 74 -31.64 7.26 -5.26
CA ASN A 74 -31.86 8.42 -6.11
C ASN A 74 -32.49 8.00 -7.42
N THR A 75 -33.29 8.88 -8.03
CA THR A 75 -33.80 8.70 -9.40
C THR A 75 -32.87 9.35 -10.44
N TRP A 76 -31.75 9.90 -9.98
CA TRP A 76 -30.71 10.52 -10.79
C TRP A 76 -29.32 10.02 -10.42
N LYS A 77 -28.52 9.72 -11.46
CA LYS A 77 -27.11 9.39 -11.35
C LYS A 77 -26.22 10.61 -11.17
N HIS A 78 -25.02 10.37 -10.65
CA HIS A 78 -23.91 11.32 -10.53
C HIS A 78 -24.09 12.44 -9.50
N LEU A 79 -25.16 12.40 -8.71
CA LEU A 79 -25.39 13.39 -7.65
C LEU A 79 -24.28 13.37 -6.59
N ALA A 80 -23.76 12.19 -6.23
CA ALA A 80 -22.63 12.08 -5.30
C ALA A 80 -21.35 12.77 -5.81
N GLY A 81 -21.11 12.75 -7.12
CA GLY A 81 -19.98 13.45 -7.73
C GLY A 81 -20.08 14.97 -7.60
N ILE A 82 -21.30 15.51 -7.68
CA ILE A 82 -21.57 16.94 -7.51
C ILE A 82 -21.24 17.40 -6.09
N LEU A 83 -21.59 16.60 -5.07
CA LEU A 83 -21.34 16.92 -3.66
C LEU A 83 -19.87 17.12 -3.31
N ILE A 84 -18.99 16.38 -4.00
CA ILE A 84 -17.54 16.46 -3.78
C ILE A 84 -16.84 17.40 -4.78
N GLY A 85 -17.59 18.15 -5.58
CA GLY A 85 -17.07 19.14 -6.52
C GLY A 85 -16.44 18.57 -7.78
N ALA A 86 -16.85 17.37 -8.22
CA ALA A 86 -16.34 16.79 -9.46
C ALA A 86 -16.86 17.56 -10.68
N THR A 87 -15.95 18.01 -11.55
CA THR A 87 -16.28 18.89 -12.69
C THR A 87 -16.40 18.17 -14.04
N HIS A 88 -16.01 16.89 -14.14
CA HIS A 88 -15.98 16.13 -15.38
C HIS A 88 -16.78 14.83 -15.25
N GLY A 89 -17.68 14.57 -16.21
CA GLY A 89 -18.45 13.31 -16.26
C GLY A 89 -19.58 13.18 -15.23
N CYS A 90 -19.94 14.26 -14.52
CA CYS A 90 -20.94 14.24 -13.45
C CYS A 90 -22.22 15.02 -13.78
N GLN A 91 -22.61 15.09 -15.05
CA GLN A 91 -23.90 15.69 -15.41
C GLN A 91 -25.03 14.78 -14.91
N PRO A 92 -26.02 15.28 -14.14
CA PRO A 92 -27.14 14.47 -13.68
C PRO A 92 -27.88 13.80 -14.82
N VAL A 93 -28.04 12.48 -14.75
CA VAL A 93 -28.80 11.68 -15.70
C VAL A 93 -29.97 11.05 -14.97
N LYS A 94 -31.18 11.09 -15.54
CA LYS A 94 -32.38 10.50 -14.96
C LYS A 94 -32.34 8.98 -15.10
N GLU A 95 -31.71 8.34 -14.13
CA GLU A 95 -31.56 6.90 -14.00
C GLU A 95 -31.33 6.60 -12.51
N ASP A 96 -31.85 5.47 -12.04
CA ASP A 96 -31.76 5.11 -10.63
C ASP A 96 -30.30 4.83 -10.21
N GLU A 97 -29.94 5.29 -9.01
CA GLU A 97 -28.63 5.08 -8.42
C GLU A 97 -28.75 4.89 -6.91
N GLN A 98 -28.06 3.88 -6.37
CA GLN A 98 -27.84 3.81 -4.93
C GLN A 98 -26.51 4.46 -4.59
N VAL A 99 -26.56 5.42 -3.68
CA VAL A 99 -25.40 6.18 -3.23
C VAL A 99 -25.26 6.04 -1.73
N MET A 100 -24.03 6.11 -1.25
CA MET A 100 -23.74 6.14 0.18
C MET A 100 -22.97 7.40 0.54
N VAL A 101 -23.22 7.89 1.75
CA VAL A 101 -22.55 9.03 2.39
C VAL A 101 -22.10 8.61 3.77
N TRP A 102 -20.83 8.86 4.14
CA TRP A 102 -20.27 8.46 5.43
C TRP A 102 -19.07 9.35 5.81
N PRO A 103 -18.67 9.42 7.09
CA PRO A 103 -17.45 10.15 7.47
C PRO A 103 -16.18 9.40 7.07
N SER A 104 -15.19 10.11 6.51
CA SER A 104 -13.87 9.52 6.24
C SER A 104 -13.10 9.28 7.55
N PRO A 105 -12.42 8.14 7.71
CA PRO A 105 -11.55 7.89 8.87
C PRO A 105 -10.25 8.70 8.83
N ASN A 106 -9.85 9.18 7.64
CA ASN A 106 -8.55 9.85 7.41
C ASN A 106 -8.70 11.33 7.06
N GLU A 107 -9.89 11.78 6.68
CA GLU A 107 -10.18 13.17 6.34
C GLU A 107 -11.26 13.74 7.26
N ASN A 108 -11.12 14.99 7.70
CA ASN A 108 -12.18 15.70 8.40
C ASN A 108 -13.33 16.12 7.45
N LYS A 109 -13.65 15.30 6.45
CA LYS A 109 -14.65 15.55 5.43
C LYS A 109 -15.49 14.28 5.19
N PRO A 110 -16.82 14.42 5.02
CA PRO A 110 -17.66 13.32 4.57
C PRO A 110 -17.29 12.85 3.16
N MET A 111 -17.38 11.55 2.93
CA MET A 111 -17.26 10.89 1.63
C MET A 111 -18.63 10.63 1.04
N SER A 112 -18.72 10.61 -0.28
CA SER A 112 -19.90 10.09 -0.98
C SER A 112 -19.55 9.47 -2.33
N ARG A 113 -20.24 8.39 -2.71
CA ARG A 113 -20.14 7.76 -4.03
C ARG A 113 -21.29 6.79 -4.30
N ALA A 114 -21.42 6.36 -5.55
CA ALA A 114 -22.26 5.23 -5.92
C ALA A 114 -21.79 3.94 -5.22
N ILE A 115 -22.77 3.14 -4.78
CA ILE A 115 -22.54 1.84 -4.16
C ILE A 115 -22.16 0.83 -5.24
N THR A 116 -21.13 0.05 -4.98
CA THR A 116 -20.67 -1.04 -5.85
C THR A 116 -21.10 -2.41 -5.30
N SER A 117 -21.02 -3.44 -6.13
CA SER A 117 -21.28 -4.82 -5.68
C SER A 117 -20.31 -5.28 -4.57
N GLU A 118 -19.07 -4.79 -4.57
CA GLU A 118 -18.09 -5.08 -3.52
C GLU A 118 -18.49 -4.44 -2.18
N ASP A 119 -19.03 -3.22 -2.20
CA ASP A 119 -19.54 -2.57 -0.98
C ASP A 119 -20.70 -3.37 -0.39
N LEU A 120 -21.66 -3.77 -1.24
CA LEU A 120 -22.82 -4.56 -0.83
C LEU A 120 -22.39 -5.92 -0.28
N LEU A 121 -21.39 -6.56 -0.90
CA LEU A 121 -20.81 -7.81 -0.41
C LEU A 121 -20.26 -7.63 1.01
N VAL A 122 -19.39 -6.63 1.22
CA VAL A 122 -18.78 -6.41 2.54
C VAL A 122 -19.80 -5.99 3.59
N MET A 123 -20.79 -5.17 3.23
CA MET A 123 -21.90 -4.82 4.12
C MET A 123 -22.71 -6.07 4.52
N LYS A 124 -23.06 -6.92 3.56
CA LYS A 124 -23.77 -8.19 3.83
C LYS A 124 -22.93 -9.11 4.71
N MET A 125 -21.64 -9.29 4.39
CA MET A 125 -20.71 -10.06 5.21
C MET A 125 -20.70 -9.59 6.66
N THR A 126 -20.69 -8.27 6.84
CA THR A 126 -20.66 -7.64 8.15
C THR A 126 -21.97 -7.82 8.91
N MET A 127 -23.13 -7.68 8.24
CA MET A 127 -24.45 -7.87 8.85
C MET A 127 -24.72 -9.33 9.24
N GLU A 128 -24.21 -10.28 8.45
CA GLU A 128 -24.46 -11.72 8.64
C GLU A 128 -23.30 -12.45 9.32
N ASN A 129 -22.25 -11.72 9.73
CA ASN A 129 -21.02 -12.26 10.33
C ASN A 129 -20.36 -13.37 9.48
N LEU A 130 -20.31 -13.19 8.16
CA LEU A 130 -19.68 -14.13 7.24
C LEU A 130 -18.17 -13.89 7.18
N SER A 131 -17.39 -14.97 7.29
CA SER A 131 -15.94 -14.93 7.07
C SER A 131 -15.60 -14.87 5.58
N SER A 132 -14.42 -14.33 5.25
CA SER A 132 -13.92 -14.32 3.87
C SER A 132 -13.85 -15.72 3.25
N LYS A 133 -13.52 -16.74 4.05
CA LYS A 133 -13.46 -18.13 3.61
C LYS A 133 -14.84 -18.67 3.21
N GLN A 134 -15.87 -18.43 4.02
CA GLN A 134 -17.23 -18.85 3.70
C GLN A 134 -17.73 -18.20 2.40
N VAL A 135 -17.46 -16.90 2.21
CA VAL A 135 -17.84 -16.18 0.99
C VAL A 135 -17.09 -16.72 -0.23
N ALA A 136 -15.79 -16.95 -0.09
CA ALA A 136 -14.95 -17.54 -1.14
C ALA A 136 -15.51 -18.89 -1.61
N GLU A 137 -15.84 -19.78 -0.68
CA GLU A 137 -16.42 -21.10 -0.97
C GLU A 137 -17.81 -21.00 -1.63
N GLN A 138 -18.65 -20.07 -1.20
CA GLN A 138 -20.01 -19.91 -1.73
C GLN A 138 -20.06 -19.27 -3.12
N THR A 139 -19.07 -18.43 -3.45
CA THR A 139 -19.04 -17.66 -4.70
C THR A 139 -18.00 -18.14 -5.71
N ASP A 140 -17.30 -19.23 -5.40
CA ASP A 140 -16.19 -19.77 -6.19
C ASP A 140 -15.15 -18.68 -6.53
N THR A 141 -14.81 -17.86 -5.53
CA THR A 141 -13.83 -16.78 -5.66
C THR A 141 -12.64 -16.98 -4.73
N ASN A 142 -11.52 -16.33 -5.05
CA ASN A 142 -10.31 -16.44 -4.24
C ASN A 142 -10.45 -15.66 -2.91
N ILE A 143 -10.03 -16.27 -1.80
CA ILE A 143 -10.12 -15.67 -0.45
C ILE A 143 -9.38 -14.32 -0.38
N ALA A 144 -8.25 -14.17 -1.07
CA ALA A 144 -7.50 -12.92 -1.11
C ALA A 144 -8.29 -11.77 -1.78
N ALA A 145 -9.15 -12.06 -2.76
CA ALA A 145 -10.01 -11.05 -3.38
C ALA A 145 -11.05 -10.53 -2.38
N VAL A 146 -11.69 -11.44 -1.63
CA VAL A 146 -12.64 -11.07 -0.56
C VAL A 146 -11.95 -10.28 0.54
N ASN A 147 -10.76 -10.72 0.97
CA ASN A 147 -9.91 -10.00 1.92
C ASN A 147 -9.54 -8.60 1.42
N GLY A 148 -9.29 -8.44 0.11
CA GLY A 148 -9.07 -7.16 -0.54
C GLY A 148 -10.24 -6.20 -0.39
N ALA A 149 -11.46 -6.68 -0.66
CA ALA A 149 -12.68 -5.88 -0.50
C ALA A 149 -12.90 -5.46 0.97
N VAL A 150 -12.70 -6.37 1.92
CA VAL A 150 -12.81 -6.06 3.36
C VAL A 150 -11.76 -5.03 3.79
N LEU A 151 -10.50 -5.20 3.36
CA LEU A 151 -9.43 -4.25 3.65
C LEU A 151 -9.75 -2.86 3.09
N GLN A 152 -10.22 -2.77 1.85
CA GLN A 152 -10.61 -1.50 1.23
C GLN A 152 -11.79 -0.83 1.97
N ALA A 153 -12.78 -1.61 2.41
CA ALA A 153 -13.91 -1.10 3.18
C ALA A 153 -13.50 -0.60 4.58
N LEU A 154 -12.51 -1.25 5.22
CA LEU A 154 -11.91 -0.79 6.48
C LEU A 154 -11.11 0.50 6.29
N ASP A 155 -10.31 0.58 5.24
CA ASP A 155 -9.45 1.75 4.96
C ASP A 155 -10.24 2.98 4.51
N SER A 156 -11.34 2.76 3.79
CA SER A 156 -12.29 3.81 3.41
C SER A 156 -13.28 4.19 4.52
N GLY A 157 -13.40 3.36 5.57
CA GLY A 157 -14.29 3.57 6.70
C GLY A 157 -15.76 3.26 6.42
N ILE A 158 -16.05 2.45 5.41
CA ILE A 158 -17.40 1.90 5.14
C ILE A 158 -17.81 0.94 6.26
N ILE A 159 -16.85 0.13 6.72
CA ILE A 159 -16.99 -0.69 7.92
C ILE A 159 -15.95 -0.29 8.94
N TRP A 160 -16.26 -0.49 10.22
CA TRP A 160 -15.29 -0.43 11.30
C TRP A 160 -14.91 -1.84 11.70
N GLY A 161 -13.72 -1.98 12.26
CA GLY A 161 -13.21 -3.29 12.65
C GLY A 161 -12.17 -3.21 13.75
N PRO A 162 -11.66 -4.38 14.16
CA PRO A 162 -10.62 -4.45 15.17
C PRO A 162 -9.42 -3.60 14.79
N LYS A 163 -8.86 -2.95 15.81
CA LYS A 163 -7.61 -2.22 15.65
C LYS A 163 -6.47 -3.21 15.43
N SER A 164 -5.58 -2.88 14.51
CA SER A 164 -4.31 -3.58 14.35
C SER A 164 -3.51 -3.55 15.65
N LYS A 165 -3.01 -4.72 16.06
CA LYS A 165 -2.20 -4.85 17.27
C LYS A 165 -0.71 -4.55 17.02
N ILE A 166 -0.30 -4.33 15.77
CA ILE A 166 1.05 -3.85 15.46
C ILE A 166 1.07 -2.32 15.47
N ILE A 167 1.63 -1.77 16.54
CA ILE A 167 1.71 -0.32 16.78
C ILE A 167 3.16 0.08 16.99
N ARG A 168 3.60 1.15 16.34
CA ARG A 168 4.91 1.75 16.62
C ARG A 168 4.85 2.61 17.87
N ALA A 169 5.78 2.39 18.81
CA ALA A 169 5.84 3.08 20.10
C ALA A 169 5.72 4.62 19.97
N HIS A 170 6.43 5.24 19.02
CA HIS A 170 6.40 6.70 18.81
C HIS A 170 5.06 7.28 18.33
N SER A 171 4.10 6.46 17.89
CA SER A 171 2.75 6.92 17.50
C SER A 171 1.85 7.30 18.69
N LEU A 172 2.22 6.86 19.89
CA LEU A 172 1.47 7.09 21.12
C LEU A 172 1.91 8.38 21.84
N GLU A 173 3.18 8.75 21.71
CA GLU A 173 3.82 9.85 22.47
C GLU A 173 3.99 11.17 21.71
N THR A 174 3.77 11.21 20.39
CA THR A 174 3.85 12.47 19.65
C THR A 174 2.73 13.40 20.10
N ARG A 175 3.09 14.32 21.01
CA ARG A 175 2.45 15.62 21.18
C ARG A 175 2.12 16.16 19.79
N SER A 176 0.88 16.57 19.57
CA SER A 176 0.54 17.42 18.45
C SER A 176 1.44 18.65 18.52
N VAL A 177 2.53 18.65 17.76
CA VAL A 177 3.27 19.89 17.50
C VAL A 177 2.35 20.70 16.62
N SER A 178 1.55 21.53 17.27
CA SER A 178 0.64 22.49 16.68
C SER A 178 1.46 23.62 16.05
N ASN A 179 2.19 23.31 14.98
CA ASN A 179 2.46 24.32 13.97
C ASN A 179 1.35 24.19 12.94
N LYS A 180 0.79 25.33 12.55
CA LYS A 180 -0.46 25.49 11.79
C LYS A 180 -0.53 24.79 10.41
N ASN A 181 0.41 23.90 10.06
CA ASN A 181 0.46 23.17 8.80
C ASN A 181 0.66 21.66 9.03
N LYS A 182 -0.42 20.89 8.83
CA LYS A 182 -0.53 19.41 8.74
C LYS A 182 0.43 18.57 9.62
N THR A 183 -0.05 18.11 10.76
CA THR A 183 0.59 17.07 11.59
C THR A 183 0.80 15.77 10.81
N VAL A 184 1.95 15.11 10.97
CA VAL A 184 2.19 13.76 10.45
C VAL A 184 1.08 12.83 10.95
N SER A 185 0.39 12.16 10.02
CA SER A 185 -0.75 11.31 10.37
C SER A 185 -0.33 10.20 11.33
N LYS A 186 -1.08 10.04 12.43
CA LYS A 186 -0.93 8.90 13.34
C LYS A 186 -1.20 7.56 12.65
N ALA A 187 -1.88 7.58 11.48
CA ALA A 187 -2.10 6.40 10.66
C ALA A 187 -0.79 5.70 10.24
N PHE A 188 0.33 6.42 10.11
CA PHE A 188 1.63 5.82 9.80
C PHE A 188 2.22 4.97 10.95
N GLY A 189 1.59 5.01 12.13
CA GLY A 189 2.00 4.24 13.31
C GLY A 189 1.44 2.82 13.39
N THR A 190 0.51 2.44 12.51
CA THR A 190 -0.19 1.15 12.53
C THR A 190 -0.42 0.64 11.11
N SER A 191 -0.41 -0.67 10.89
CA SER A 191 -0.66 -1.28 9.58
C SER A 191 -1.73 -2.36 9.71
N ARG A 192 -2.62 -2.48 8.72
CA ARG A 192 -3.56 -3.61 8.60
C ARG A 192 -2.99 -4.79 7.81
N VAL A 193 -1.84 -4.63 7.17
CA VAL A 193 -1.17 -5.68 6.40
C VAL A 193 0.19 -5.99 7.02
N PHE A 194 0.53 -7.28 7.13
CA PHE A 194 1.86 -7.74 7.47
C PHE A 194 2.45 -8.52 6.29
N ALA A 195 3.59 -8.04 5.79
CA ALA A 195 4.24 -8.59 4.61
C ALA A 195 5.43 -9.48 4.99
N LEU A 196 5.39 -10.73 4.53
CA LEU A 196 6.50 -11.65 4.54
C LEU A 196 7.22 -11.57 3.19
N GLN A 197 8.47 -11.11 3.16
CA GLN A 197 9.35 -11.34 2.01
C GLN A 197 10.07 -12.67 2.20
N TRP A 198 9.61 -13.68 1.49
CA TRP A 198 10.09 -15.03 1.68
C TRP A 198 11.13 -15.38 0.62
N HIS A 199 12.38 -15.50 1.06
CA HIS A 199 13.49 -15.99 0.27
C HIS A 199 13.46 -17.52 0.29
N ILE A 200 12.63 -18.13 -0.57
CA ILE A 200 12.41 -19.58 -0.54
C ILE A 200 13.58 -20.38 -1.12
N THR A 201 14.48 -19.72 -1.87
CA THR A 201 15.64 -20.38 -2.48
C THR A 201 16.76 -19.40 -2.73
N GLN A 202 17.99 -19.89 -2.81
CA GLN A 202 19.15 -19.15 -3.33
C GLN A 202 19.45 -19.49 -4.79
N ALA A 203 18.76 -20.48 -5.37
CA ALA A 203 18.91 -20.82 -6.79
C ALA A 203 18.48 -19.65 -7.68
N CYS A 204 19.30 -19.29 -8.65
CA CYS A 204 19.02 -18.20 -9.59
C CYS A 204 19.59 -18.53 -10.97
N ASP A 205 18.85 -18.18 -12.03
CA ASP A 205 19.30 -18.29 -13.44
C ASP A 205 20.19 -17.12 -13.89
N LEU A 206 20.55 -16.21 -12.96
CA LEU A 206 21.39 -15.03 -13.22
C LEU A 206 22.49 -14.86 -12.17
N ASN A 207 23.56 -14.16 -12.57
CA ASN A 207 24.69 -13.79 -11.72
C ASN A 207 24.83 -12.26 -11.63
N CYS A 208 23.80 -11.58 -11.14
CA CYS A 208 23.69 -10.11 -11.18
C CYS A 208 24.76 -9.40 -10.33
N ARG A 209 25.50 -8.45 -10.89
CA ARG A 209 26.63 -7.75 -10.21
C ARG A 209 26.26 -6.97 -8.95
N HIS A 210 24.98 -6.71 -8.69
CA HIS A 210 24.50 -6.03 -7.48
C HIS A 210 23.93 -6.96 -6.41
N CYS A 211 23.93 -8.28 -6.67
CA CYS A 211 23.24 -9.25 -5.84
C CYS A 211 23.83 -9.28 -4.43
N TYR A 212 22.99 -9.10 -3.41
CA TYR A 212 23.46 -9.00 -2.03
C TYR A 212 23.73 -10.35 -1.36
N ASP A 213 23.26 -11.46 -1.94
CA ASP A 213 23.55 -12.81 -1.46
C ASP A 213 23.32 -13.85 -2.56
N ARG A 214 24.27 -14.77 -2.70
CA ARG A 214 24.18 -15.97 -3.57
C ARG A 214 24.77 -17.19 -2.87
N THR A 215 24.91 -17.13 -1.55
CA THR A 215 25.47 -18.23 -0.77
C THR A 215 24.58 -19.44 -0.95
N PRO A 216 25.10 -20.58 -1.46
CA PRO A 216 24.28 -21.77 -1.61
C PRO A 216 23.73 -22.21 -0.26
N THR A 217 22.43 -22.47 -0.21
CA THR A 217 21.76 -22.99 0.99
C THR A 217 20.72 -24.00 0.58
N GLU A 218 20.65 -25.11 1.32
CA GLU A 218 19.56 -26.05 1.18
C GLU A 218 18.28 -25.42 1.75
N PRO A 219 17.16 -25.44 1.00
CA PRO A 219 15.88 -25.00 1.52
C PRO A 219 15.38 -25.94 2.62
N LEU A 220 14.50 -25.42 3.47
CA LEU A 220 13.74 -26.23 4.42
C LEU A 220 12.93 -27.32 3.69
N THR A 221 12.56 -28.38 4.42
CA THR A 221 11.61 -29.38 3.90
C THR A 221 10.25 -28.73 3.64
N LEU A 222 9.51 -29.23 2.65
CA LEU A 222 8.16 -28.71 2.32
C LEU A 222 7.23 -28.59 3.55
N SER A 223 7.28 -29.56 4.46
CA SER A 223 6.50 -29.51 5.71
C SER A 223 6.86 -28.32 6.60
N ARG A 224 8.14 -27.95 6.67
CA ARG A 224 8.62 -26.79 7.42
C ARG A 224 8.30 -25.49 6.70
N GLU A 225 8.34 -25.48 5.37
CA GLU A 225 7.94 -24.33 4.56
C GLU A 225 6.43 -24.03 4.73
N ILE A 226 5.58 -25.06 4.69
CA ILE A 226 4.14 -24.90 4.96
C ILE A 226 3.90 -24.37 6.38
N ALA A 227 4.66 -24.86 7.37
CA ALA A 227 4.56 -24.36 8.75
C ALA A 227 4.91 -22.86 8.89
N ILE A 228 5.74 -22.30 8.00
CA ILE A 228 5.99 -20.84 7.96
C ILE A 228 4.72 -20.09 7.56
N LEU A 229 3.98 -20.60 6.57
CA LEU A 229 2.70 -20.01 6.15
C LEU A 229 1.65 -20.12 7.25
N ASP A 230 1.62 -21.23 7.98
CA ASP A 230 0.76 -21.38 9.18
C ASP A 230 1.11 -20.35 10.24
N SER A 231 2.41 -20.18 10.55
CA SER A 231 2.86 -19.19 11.53
C SER A 231 2.51 -17.75 11.13
N LEU A 232 2.60 -17.41 9.84
CA LEU A 232 2.16 -16.11 9.32
C LEU A 232 0.64 -15.94 9.46
N TYR A 233 -0.14 -16.98 9.12
CA TYR A 233 -1.60 -16.95 9.21
C TYR A 233 -2.06 -16.71 10.66
N ASP A 234 -1.50 -17.46 11.60
CA ASP A 234 -1.77 -17.31 13.04
C ASP A 234 -1.36 -15.94 13.56
N PHE A 235 -0.18 -15.44 13.15
CA PHE A 235 0.26 -14.10 13.50
C PHE A 235 -0.73 -13.03 13.01
N CYS A 236 -1.16 -13.11 11.75
CA CYS A 236 -2.12 -12.18 11.17
C CYS A 236 -3.46 -12.20 11.92
N ASN A 237 -4.02 -13.38 12.18
CA ASN A 237 -5.29 -13.52 12.90
C ASN A 237 -5.21 -12.99 14.34
N THR A 238 -4.16 -13.35 15.08
CA THR A 238 -3.99 -12.92 16.47
C THR A 238 -3.74 -11.41 16.61
N HIS A 239 -3.25 -10.75 15.55
CA HIS A 239 -2.92 -9.32 15.53
C HIS A 239 -3.89 -8.44 14.73
N ASN A 240 -5.00 -8.99 14.24
CA ASN A 240 -6.01 -8.31 13.41
C ASN A 240 -5.43 -7.74 12.11
N LEU A 241 -4.72 -8.56 11.35
CA LEU A 241 -4.02 -8.19 10.12
C LEU A 241 -4.42 -9.10 8.95
N PHE A 242 -4.24 -8.57 7.75
CA PHE A 242 -4.15 -9.35 6.53
C PHE A 242 -2.70 -9.72 6.26
N GLY A 243 -2.46 -10.89 5.68
CA GLY A 243 -1.13 -11.36 5.33
C GLY A 243 -0.81 -11.11 3.85
N GLN A 244 0.45 -10.77 3.58
CA GLN A 244 1.00 -10.73 2.24
C GLN A 244 2.27 -11.58 2.18
N VAL A 245 2.40 -12.43 1.16
CA VAL A 245 3.61 -13.19 0.87
C VAL A 245 4.22 -12.69 -0.43
N SER A 246 5.45 -12.18 -0.35
CA SER A 246 6.25 -11.82 -1.51
C SER A 246 7.32 -12.89 -1.73
N PHE A 247 7.08 -13.79 -2.68
CA PHE A 247 8.03 -14.84 -3.02
C PHE A 247 9.24 -14.25 -3.73
N THR A 248 10.43 -14.57 -3.24
CA THR A 248 11.72 -14.08 -3.74
C THR A 248 12.85 -15.04 -3.35
N GLY A 249 14.10 -14.56 -3.33
CA GLY A 249 15.29 -15.37 -3.12
C GLY A 249 16.33 -15.01 -4.17
N GLY A 250 16.90 -16.04 -4.78
CA GLY A 250 17.44 -15.95 -6.14
C GLY A 250 16.29 -15.71 -7.13
N ASN A 251 15.82 -16.78 -7.77
CA ASN A 251 14.61 -16.79 -8.58
C ASN A 251 13.61 -17.77 -7.96
N PRO A 252 12.49 -17.31 -7.37
CA PRO A 252 11.57 -18.19 -6.63
C PRO A 252 10.96 -19.29 -7.51
N LEU A 253 10.83 -19.05 -8.82
CA LEU A 253 10.30 -20.02 -9.79
C LEU A 253 11.18 -21.27 -9.95
N LEU A 254 12.44 -21.21 -9.50
CA LEU A 254 13.36 -22.36 -9.53
C LEU A 254 13.23 -23.27 -8.30
N HIS A 255 12.41 -22.89 -7.31
CA HIS A 255 12.18 -23.73 -6.15
C HIS A 255 11.32 -24.94 -6.53
N PRO A 256 11.73 -26.19 -6.20
CA PRO A 256 11.03 -27.40 -6.66
C PRO A 256 9.57 -27.48 -6.20
N ASN A 257 9.23 -26.85 -5.07
CA ASN A 257 7.87 -26.82 -4.54
C ASN A 257 7.15 -25.48 -4.76
N PHE A 258 7.64 -24.60 -5.66
CA PHE A 258 7.10 -23.24 -5.81
C PHE A 258 5.58 -23.20 -5.99
N HIS A 259 5.03 -23.95 -6.96
CA HIS A 259 3.57 -24.01 -7.21
C HIS A 259 2.78 -24.50 -6.01
N ARG A 260 3.33 -25.45 -5.25
CA ARG A 260 2.69 -25.95 -4.02
C ARG A 260 2.65 -24.86 -2.95
N LEU A 261 3.77 -24.16 -2.71
CA LEU A 261 3.83 -23.06 -1.75
C LEU A 261 2.94 -21.88 -2.16
N TYR A 262 2.88 -21.58 -3.47
CA TYR A 262 2.00 -20.55 -4.03
C TYR A 262 0.54 -20.87 -3.72
N LYS A 263 0.12 -22.12 -3.97
CA LYS A 263 -1.24 -22.57 -3.63
C LYS A 263 -1.51 -22.55 -2.13
N GLU A 264 -0.58 -22.99 -1.30
CA GLU A 264 -0.74 -22.96 0.17
C GLU A 264 -0.87 -21.52 0.70
N ALA A 265 -0.17 -20.56 0.11
CA ALA A 265 -0.34 -19.14 0.45
C ALA A 265 -1.72 -18.61 0.01
N SER A 266 -2.17 -18.99 -1.18
CA SER A 266 -3.49 -18.63 -1.73
C SER A 266 -4.64 -19.20 -0.88
N ASP A 267 -4.56 -20.46 -0.49
CA ASP A 267 -5.58 -21.15 0.32
C ASP A 267 -5.74 -20.53 1.72
N ARG A 268 -4.73 -19.81 2.21
CA ARG A 268 -4.76 -19.01 3.46
C ARG A 268 -5.26 -17.57 3.25
N GLY A 269 -5.59 -17.20 2.03
CA GLY A 269 -6.10 -15.87 1.67
C GLY A 269 -5.04 -14.76 1.69
N PHE A 270 -3.76 -15.10 1.52
CA PHE A 270 -2.70 -14.11 1.46
C PHE A 270 -2.70 -13.36 0.13
N PHE A 271 -2.38 -12.07 0.17
CA PHE A 271 -1.97 -11.35 -1.02
C PHE A 271 -0.61 -11.86 -1.49
N ILE A 272 -0.48 -12.24 -2.76
CA ILE A 272 0.75 -12.83 -3.28
C ILE A 272 1.45 -11.87 -4.22
N GLY A 273 2.72 -11.57 -3.95
CA GLY A 273 3.62 -10.88 -4.87
C GLY A 273 4.76 -11.79 -5.30
N ILE A 274 5.30 -11.57 -6.49
CA ILE A 274 6.50 -12.28 -6.98
C ILE A 274 7.59 -11.26 -7.27
N LEU A 275 8.79 -11.49 -6.74
CA LEU A 275 10.00 -10.75 -7.08
C LEU A 275 10.95 -11.76 -7.75
N GLY A 276 10.96 -11.76 -9.08
CA GLY A 276 11.63 -12.81 -9.85
C GLY A 276 12.10 -12.36 -11.22
N ASN A 277 12.65 -13.31 -11.98
CA ASN A 277 13.12 -13.10 -13.34
C ASN A 277 12.00 -13.41 -14.37
N PRO A 278 12.18 -13.03 -15.65
CA PRO A 278 11.24 -13.39 -16.72
C PRO A 278 10.97 -14.89 -16.84
N THR A 279 9.71 -15.27 -17.00
CA THR A 279 9.27 -16.65 -17.25
C THR A 279 8.35 -16.76 -18.48
N SER A 280 7.90 -17.97 -18.82
CA SER A 280 6.99 -18.24 -19.94
C SER A 280 5.58 -17.72 -19.67
N ARG A 281 4.77 -17.61 -20.74
CA ARG A 281 3.33 -17.33 -20.63
C ARG A 281 2.60 -18.43 -19.85
N ASP A 282 2.87 -19.69 -20.16
CA ASP A 282 2.22 -20.84 -19.53
C ASP A 282 2.42 -20.85 -18.02
N GLU A 283 3.63 -20.51 -17.54
CA GLU A 283 3.93 -20.39 -16.11
C GLU A 283 3.13 -19.25 -15.46
N ILE A 284 2.93 -18.13 -16.17
CA ILE A 284 2.10 -17.02 -15.67
C ILE A 284 0.62 -17.44 -15.60
N GLU A 285 0.11 -18.10 -16.64
CA GLU A 285 -1.27 -18.56 -16.69
C GLU A 285 -1.56 -19.63 -15.64
N SER A 286 -0.61 -20.52 -15.34
CA SER A 286 -0.75 -21.49 -14.25
C SER A 286 -0.82 -20.84 -12.87
N LEU A 287 -0.11 -19.73 -12.65
CA LEU A 287 -0.19 -18.98 -11.40
C LEU A 287 -1.54 -18.25 -11.28
N ILE A 288 -2.01 -17.62 -12.36
CA ILE A 288 -3.33 -16.97 -12.41
C ILE A 288 -4.45 -17.96 -12.09
N ALA A 289 -4.36 -19.19 -12.61
CA ALA A 289 -5.34 -20.25 -12.35
C ALA A 289 -5.46 -20.63 -10.86
N ILE A 290 -4.41 -20.42 -10.07
CA ILE A 290 -4.45 -20.59 -8.61
C ILE A 290 -4.96 -19.30 -7.96
N GLN A 291 -4.27 -18.19 -8.22
CA GLN A 291 -4.57 -16.85 -7.77
C GLN A 291 -3.76 -15.88 -8.62
N GLN A 292 -4.37 -14.87 -9.23
CA GLN A 292 -3.59 -13.82 -9.89
C GLN A 292 -2.66 -13.11 -8.86
N PRO A 293 -1.34 -13.03 -9.11
CA PRO A 293 -0.44 -12.27 -8.22
C PRO A 293 -0.89 -10.81 -8.13
N SER A 294 -0.89 -10.26 -6.92
CA SER A 294 -1.14 -8.83 -6.68
C SER A 294 -0.13 -7.94 -7.40
N PHE A 295 1.10 -8.44 -7.62
CA PHE A 295 2.06 -7.85 -8.55
C PHE A 295 3.17 -8.84 -8.92
N TYR A 296 3.80 -8.59 -10.07
CA TYR A 296 5.09 -9.17 -10.43
C TYR A 296 6.14 -8.07 -10.55
N GLN A 297 7.16 -8.13 -9.70
CA GLN A 297 8.26 -7.18 -9.71
C GLN A 297 9.43 -7.73 -10.53
N VAL A 298 9.84 -6.97 -11.54
CA VAL A 298 10.99 -7.27 -12.40
C VAL A 298 12.03 -6.17 -12.25
N SER A 299 13.30 -6.53 -12.30
CA SER A 299 14.41 -5.59 -12.16
C SER A 299 15.00 -5.19 -13.50
N LEU A 300 15.08 -3.88 -13.75
CA LEU A 300 15.82 -3.27 -14.87
C LEU A 300 16.78 -2.24 -14.30
N GLU A 301 18.08 -2.39 -14.56
CA GLU A 301 19.12 -1.62 -13.85
C GLU A 301 19.55 -0.35 -14.56
N GLY A 302 18.87 0.03 -15.64
CA GLY A 302 19.21 1.17 -16.49
C GLY A 302 18.81 0.90 -17.93
N LEU A 303 19.31 1.71 -18.85
CA LEU A 303 19.17 1.45 -20.28
C LEU A 303 19.96 0.19 -20.67
N LYS A 304 19.69 -0.33 -21.87
CA LYS A 304 20.17 -1.65 -22.35
C LYS A 304 21.62 -1.96 -21.97
N LYS A 305 22.57 -1.07 -22.26
CA LYS A 305 24.00 -1.29 -21.99
C LYS A 305 24.29 -1.50 -20.50
N HIS A 306 23.73 -0.66 -19.62
CA HIS A 306 23.95 -0.79 -18.18
C HIS A 306 23.22 -2.01 -17.61
N ASN A 307 21.98 -2.25 -18.04
CA ASN A 307 21.24 -3.44 -17.61
C ASN A 307 21.99 -4.73 -17.95
N ASP A 308 22.45 -4.86 -19.19
CA ASP A 308 23.14 -6.07 -19.65
C ASP A 308 24.52 -6.24 -18.99
N TYR A 309 25.19 -5.14 -18.63
CA TYR A 309 26.40 -5.18 -17.81
C TYR A 309 26.15 -5.79 -16.42
N ILE A 310 25.04 -5.40 -15.77
CA ILE A 310 24.70 -5.87 -14.42
C ILE A 310 24.08 -7.27 -14.43
N ARG A 311 23.12 -7.54 -15.33
CA ARG A 311 22.26 -8.74 -15.30
C ARG A 311 22.63 -9.79 -16.35
N GLY A 312 23.52 -9.48 -17.29
CA GLY A 312 23.94 -10.36 -18.37
C GLY A 312 23.40 -9.95 -19.75
N THR A 313 24.17 -10.25 -20.79
CA THR A 313 23.89 -9.88 -22.19
C THR A 313 22.51 -10.35 -22.65
N GLY A 314 21.73 -9.46 -23.27
CA GLY A 314 20.41 -9.76 -23.82
C GLY A 314 19.26 -9.73 -22.81
N HIS A 315 19.56 -9.61 -21.51
CA HIS A 315 18.53 -9.66 -20.48
C HIS A 315 17.56 -8.47 -20.53
N PHE A 316 18.01 -7.30 -20.99
CA PHE A 316 17.12 -6.13 -21.19
C PHE A 316 15.96 -6.47 -22.12
N GLN A 317 16.24 -7.11 -23.26
CA GLN A 317 15.21 -7.48 -24.24
C GLN A 317 14.31 -8.63 -23.73
N ARG A 318 14.87 -9.60 -23.00
CA ARG A 318 14.10 -10.66 -22.34
C ARG A 318 13.06 -10.07 -21.38
N ILE A 319 13.44 -9.06 -20.60
CA ILE A 319 12.51 -8.35 -19.72
C ILE A 319 11.43 -7.61 -20.51
N LEU A 320 11.78 -6.87 -21.57
CA LEU A 320 10.78 -6.18 -22.38
C LEU A 320 9.77 -7.13 -23.03
N ALA A 321 10.19 -8.32 -23.43
CA ALA A 321 9.28 -9.36 -23.94
C ALA A 321 8.34 -9.86 -22.83
N PHE A 322 8.86 -10.08 -21.63
CA PHE A 322 8.08 -10.53 -20.49
C PHE A 322 7.07 -9.49 -19.98
N LEU A 323 7.41 -8.20 -20.01
CA LEU A 323 6.45 -7.13 -19.68
C LEU A 323 5.23 -7.14 -20.62
N LYS A 324 5.40 -7.55 -21.89
CA LYS A 324 4.26 -7.75 -22.78
C LYS A 324 3.36 -8.89 -22.32
N ILE A 325 3.94 -9.99 -21.82
CA ILE A 325 3.19 -11.11 -21.25
C ILE A 325 2.37 -10.62 -20.06
N LEU A 326 3.02 -9.97 -19.08
CA LEU A 326 2.34 -9.44 -17.88
C LEU A 326 1.19 -8.49 -18.24
N LYS A 327 1.42 -7.57 -19.18
CA LYS A 327 0.39 -6.64 -19.66
C LYS A 327 -0.78 -7.38 -20.34
N GLN A 328 -0.49 -8.39 -21.17
CA GLN A 328 -1.51 -9.18 -21.86
C GLN A 328 -2.31 -10.09 -20.93
N THR A 329 -1.72 -10.53 -19.81
CA THR A 329 -2.39 -11.37 -18.81
C THR A 329 -2.99 -10.57 -17.65
N GLY A 330 -2.91 -9.23 -17.68
CA GLY A 330 -3.48 -8.36 -16.64
C GLY A 330 -2.74 -8.35 -15.30
N ILE A 331 -1.50 -8.87 -15.23
CA ILE A 331 -0.72 -8.84 -13.98
C ILE A 331 -0.07 -7.47 -13.80
N TYR A 332 -0.29 -6.87 -12.64
CA TYR A 332 0.30 -5.60 -12.26
C TYR A 332 1.83 -5.69 -12.20
N SER A 333 2.49 -5.00 -13.12
CA SER A 333 3.93 -5.03 -13.33
C SER A 333 4.64 -3.92 -12.56
N LYS A 334 5.62 -4.28 -11.73
CA LYS A 334 6.46 -3.35 -10.99
C LYS A 334 7.90 -3.42 -11.48
N ILE A 335 8.44 -2.32 -11.96
CA ILE A 335 9.87 -2.20 -12.26
C ILE A 335 10.58 -1.58 -11.08
N MET A 336 11.61 -2.26 -10.60
CA MET A 336 12.46 -1.74 -9.53
C MET A 336 13.94 -1.84 -9.91
N LEU A 337 14.55 -0.66 -10.02
CA LEU A 337 15.98 -0.48 -10.32
C LEU A 337 16.82 -0.45 -9.05
N THR A 338 18.02 -1.02 -9.08
CA THR A 338 19.03 -0.85 -8.02
C THR A 338 19.92 0.35 -8.34
N LEU A 339 19.79 1.42 -7.56
CA LEU A 339 20.47 2.68 -7.80
C LEU A 339 21.94 2.60 -7.38
N THR A 340 22.81 2.86 -8.34
CA THR A 340 24.26 2.99 -8.21
C THR A 340 24.69 4.38 -8.67
N ARG A 341 25.95 4.73 -8.44
CA ARG A 341 26.55 5.92 -9.04
C ARG A 341 26.46 5.90 -10.56
N ASP A 342 26.64 4.72 -11.17
CA ASP A 342 26.86 4.55 -12.61
C ASP A 342 25.55 4.48 -13.43
N ASN A 343 24.38 4.48 -12.77
CA ASN A 343 23.07 4.54 -13.43
C ASN A 343 22.14 5.63 -12.89
N LEU A 344 22.62 6.52 -12.02
CA LEU A 344 21.83 7.60 -11.43
C LEU A 344 21.16 8.48 -12.51
N ASP A 345 21.89 8.78 -13.57
CA ASP A 345 21.43 9.56 -14.73
C ASP A 345 20.48 8.79 -15.66
N GLN A 346 20.36 7.47 -15.50
CA GLN A 346 19.51 6.61 -16.33
C GLN A 346 18.16 6.29 -15.69
N VAL A 347 17.94 6.60 -14.40
CA VAL A 347 16.69 6.27 -13.72
C VAL A 347 15.49 6.93 -14.38
N ILE A 348 15.51 8.26 -14.53
CA ILE A 348 14.40 8.98 -15.16
C ILE A 348 14.25 8.58 -16.64
N PRO A 349 15.32 8.58 -17.49
CA PRO A 349 15.21 8.13 -18.88
C PRO A 349 14.66 6.71 -19.05
N LEU A 350 14.99 5.78 -18.15
CA LEU A 350 14.43 4.43 -18.19
C LEU A 350 12.93 4.44 -17.87
N GLY A 351 12.50 5.16 -16.83
CA GLY A 351 11.08 5.28 -16.50
C GLY A 351 10.27 5.90 -17.66
N GLU A 352 10.80 6.93 -18.31
CA GLU A 352 10.22 7.54 -19.53
C GLU A 352 10.07 6.52 -20.67
N PHE A 353 11.10 5.73 -20.91
CA PHE A 353 11.09 4.69 -21.94
C PHE A 353 10.03 3.59 -21.68
N LEU A 354 9.71 3.35 -20.41
CA LEU A 354 8.81 2.29 -19.97
C LEU A 354 7.37 2.76 -19.73
N LYS A 355 7.06 4.06 -19.73
CA LYS A 355 5.79 4.61 -19.23
C LYS A 355 4.50 3.98 -19.76
N ASP A 356 4.48 3.49 -20.99
CA ASP A 356 3.30 2.84 -21.60
C ASP A 356 3.33 1.30 -21.56
N ARG A 357 4.36 0.74 -20.91
CA ARG A 357 4.71 -0.69 -20.90
C ARG A 357 4.54 -1.34 -19.53
N ILE A 358 4.39 -0.54 -18.47
CA ILE A 358 4.41 -0.99 -17.08
C ILE A 358 3.36 -0.24 -16.26
N ASP A 359 3.04 -0.78 -15.09
CA ASP A 359 2.08 -0.16 -14.18
C ASP A 359 2.76 0.71 -13.11
N LEU A 360 3.97 0.32 -12.68
CA LEU A 360 4.73 1.04 -11.66
C LEU A 360 6.23 1.00 -11.92
N TYR A 361 6.90 2.14 -11.78
CA TYR A 361 8.35 2.33 -11.86
C TYR A 361 8.87 2.94 -10.58
N THR A 362 9.92 2.34 -10.01
CA THR A 362 10.60 2.89 -8.85
C THR A 362 12.06 2.42 -8.77
N PHE A 363 12.78 2.89 -7.75
CA PHE A 363 14.15 2.50 -7.49
C PHE A 363 14.38 2.19 -6.00
N ASN A 364 15.42 1.43 -5.74
CA ASN A 364 15.97 1.17 -4.41
C ASN A 364 17.44 1.52 -4.40
N ARG A 365 17.92 2.11 -3.30
CA ARG A 365 19.35 2.32 -3.09
C ARG A 365 20.10 0.99 -3.02
N LEU A 366 21.28 0.93 -3.65
CA LEU A 366 22.21 -0.20 -3.55
C LEU A 366 22.48 -0.57 -2.08
N SER A 367 22.70 -1.87 -1.84
CA SER A 367 23.30 -2.34 -0.60
C SER A 367 24.71 -2.84 -0.90
N LEU A 368 25.71 -2.43 -0.10
CA LEU A 368 27.09 -2.89 -0.23
C LEU A 368 27.26 -4.24 0.48
N MET A 369 26.57 -5.24 -0.05
CA MET A 369 26.53 -6.62 0.44
C MET A 369 26.76 -7.56 -0.73
N GLY A 370 27.31 -8.74 -0.46
CA GLY A 370 27.61 -9.74 -1.49
C GLY A 370 28.36 -9.12 -2.67
N GLU A 371 27.83 -9.31 -3.86
CA GLU A 371 28.39 -8.78 -5.11
C GLU A 371 28.17 -7.27 -5.25
N GLY A 372 27.12 -6.74 -4.63
CA GLY A 372 26.86 -5.30 -4.57
C GLY A 372 27.95 -4.51 -3.87
N ALA A 373 28.80 -5.14 -3.03
CA ALA A 373 29.97 -4.52 -2.44
C ALA A 373 31.04 -4.11 -3.48
N ASN A 374 31.02 -4.71 -4.67
CA ASN A 374 31.91 -4.36 -5.79
C ASN A 374 31.40 -3.17 -6.63
N LEU A 375 30.25 -2.60 -6.27
CA LEU A 375 29.64 -1.46 -6.93
C LEU A 375 29.73 -0.22 -6.04
N ILE A 376 29.40 0.93 -6.62
CA ILE A 376 29.52 2.22 -5.93
C ILE A 376 28.13 2.82 -5.76
N MET A 377 27.80 3.16 -4.51
CA MET A 377 26.54 3.83 -4.18
C MET A 377 26.52 5.25 -4.78
N ALA A 378 25.32 5.79 -4.99
CA ALA A 378 25.17 7.17 -5.46
C ALA A 378 25.82 8.17 -4.48
N ASP A 379 26.28 9.31 -4.99
CA ASP A 379 26.89 10.34 -4.15
C ASP A 379 25.80 11.04 -3.30
N PRO A 380 25.88 11.03 -1.96
CA PRO A 380 24.90 11.71 -1.10
C PRO A 380 24.72 13.19 -1.44
N SER A 381 25.77 13.88 -1.89
CA SER A 381 25.71 15.30 -2.25
C SER A 381 24.83 15.58 -3.48
N LYS A 382 24.65 14.57 -4.35
CA LYS A 382 23.84 14.66 -5.57
C LYS A 382 22.42 14.13 -5.36
N TYR A 383 22.20 13.38 -4.29
CA TYR A 383 20.98 12.60 -4.12
C TYR A 383 19.74 13.46 -3.88
N SER A 384 19.84 14.54 -3.09
CA SER A 384 18.71 15.45 -2.86
C SER A 384 18.19 16.06 -4.17
N ARG A 385 19.11 16.55 -5.02
CA ARG A 385 18.78 17.07 -6.36
C ARG A 385 18.17 15.98 -7.24
N PHE A 386 18.69 14.76 -7.20
CA PHE A 386 18.09 13.64 -7.93
C PHE A 386 16.65 13.34 -7.47
N LEU A 387 16.38 13.34 -6.16
CA LEU A 387 15.02 13.17 -5.65
C LEU A 387 14.09 14.31 -6.11
N GLU A 388 14.55 15.56 -6.13
CA GLU A 388 13.77 16.67 -6.68
C GLU A 388 13.42 16.44 -8.16
N GLN A 389 14.39 16.03 -8.97
CA GLN A 389 14.18 15.72 -10.39
C GLN A 389 13.20 14.56 -10.58
N TYR A 390 13.35 13.48 -9.80
CA TYR A 390 12.45 12.33 -9.86
C TYR A 390 11.02 12.70 -9.45
N MET A 391 10.87 13.49 -8.38
CA MET A 391 9.56 13.95 -7.92
C MET A 391 8.86 14.84 -8.95
N ASN A 392 9.61 15.68 -9.67
CA ASN A 392 9.07 16.47 -10.78
C ASN A 392 8.65 15.57 -11.96
N ALA A 393 9.46 14.57 -12.32
CA ALA A 393 9.10 13.61 -13.37
C ALA A 393 7.85 12.80 -13.01
N ALA A 394 7.66 12.48 -11.72
CA ALA A 394 6.49 11.76 -11.23
C ALA A 394 5.18 12.56 -11.34
N GLN A 395 5.24 13.89 -11.40
CA GLN A 395 4.04 14.72 -11.62
C GLN A 395 3.47 14.56 -13.03
N SER A 396 4.34 14.32 -14.03
CA SER A 396 3.94 14.13 -15.43
C SER A 396 3.77 12.65 -15.83
N HIS A 397 4.26 11.71 -15.01
CA HIS A 397 4.22 10.28 -15.31
C HIS A 397 3.58 9.46 -14.21
N LYS A 398 2.35 9.00 -14.47
CA LYS A 398 1.54 8.22 -13.51
C LYS A 398 2.17 6.91 -13.06
N THR A 399 3.15 6.37 -13.80
CA THR A 399 3.84 5.14 -13.44
C THR A 399 4.95 5.35 -12.40
N PHE A 400 5.47 6.57 -12.23
CA PHE A 400 6.57 6.83 -11.30
C PHE A 400 6.04 6.84 -9.86
N ASP A 401 6.47 5.87 -9.07
CA ASP A 401 6.12 5.79 -7.66
C ASP A 401 7.21 6.40 -6.78
N LEU A 402 6.77 7.24 -5.84
CA LEU A 402 7.64 7.77 -4.79
C LEU A 402 7.76 6.69 -3.71
N LYS A 403 8.92 6.03 -3.64
CA LYS A 403 9.15 4.95 -2.68
C LYS A 403 10.18 5.28 -1.61
N ASP A 404 11.22 6.06 -1.93
CA ASP A 404 12.29 6.35 -0.97
C ASP A 404 11.78 7.26 0.16
N ASN A 405 12.03 6.86 1.41
CA ASN A 405 11.60 7.58 2.61
C ASN A 405 12.01 9.06 2.60
N LEU A 406 13.12 9.40 1.95
CA LEU A 406 13.67 10.75 1.92
C LEU A 406 12.90 11.73 1.03
N PHE A 407 11.98 11.27 0.16
CA PHE A 407 11.03 12.15 -0.53
C PHE A 407 10.16 12.95 0.45
N ASN A 408 9.87 12.40 1.65
CA ASN A 408 9.10 13.11 2.67
C ASN A 408 9.79 14.38 3.18
N ILE A 409 11.12 14.50 3.05
CA ILE A 409 11.82 15.75 3.37
C ILE A 409 11.46 16.85 2.37
N LEU A 410 11.40 16.52 1.07
CA LEU A 410 11.00 17.46 0.03
C LEU A 410 9.52 17.83 0.15
N LEU A 411 8.66 16.85 0.36
CA LEU A 411 7.22 17.08 0.55
C LEU A 411 6.95 17.96 1.78
N HIS A 412 7.67 17.74 2.88
CA HIS A 412 7.56 18.57 4.07
C HIS A 412 8.01 20.01 3.80
N LYS A 413 9.16 20.22 3.14
CA LYS A 413 9.63 21.55 2.73
C LYS A 413 8.61 22.27 1.84
N ASN A 414 7.97 21.53 0.94
CA ASN A 414 6.94 22.04 0.02
C ASN A 414 5.53 22.09 0.65
N GLN A 415 5.40 21.84 1.96
CA GLN A 415 4.12 21.83 2.68
C GLN A 415 3.05 20.91 2.03
N SER A 416 3.51 19.85 1.36
CA SER A 416 2.70 18.88 0.66
C SER A 416 2.32 17.69 1.56
N THR A 417 1.33 16.90 1.13
CA THR A 417 0.93 15.70 1.86
C THR A 417 2.07 14.67 1.86
N LEU A 418 2.41 14.17 3.04
CA LEU A 418 3.42 13.11 3.20
C LEU A 418 2.86 11.76 2.77
N PHE A 419 3.74 10.85 2.35
CA PHE A 419 3.37 9.51 1.93
C PHE A 419 4.08 8.44 2.75
N GLY A 420 3.62 7.20 2.62
CA GLY A 420 4.05 6.06 3.40
C GLY A 420 5.47 5.55 3.17
N GLY A 421 6.31 6.15 2.32
CA GLY A 421 7.69 5.66 2.15
C GLY A 421 7.79 4.22 1.63
N CYS A 422 8.90 3.56 1.98
CA CYS A 422 9.37 2.31 1.38
C CYS A 422 8.41 1.12 1.52
N THR A 423 7.59 1.11 2.57
CA THR A 423 6.72 -0.02 2.94
C THR A 423 5.28 0.42 3.22
N GLY A 424 4.90 1.64 2.81
CA GLY A 424 3.65 2.29 3.22
C GLY A 424 3.68 2.91 4.62
N TYR A 425 4.71 2.61 5.42
CA TYR A 425 4.93 3.14 6.77
C TYR A 425 6.40 3.49 7.02
N GLY A 426 7.11 4.15 6.11
CA GLY A 426 8.55 4.40 6.17
C GLY A 426 9.37 3.11 6.06
N CYS A 427 10.44 3.01 6.86
CA CYS A 427 11.18 1.75 7.04
C CYS A 427 10.32 0.73 7.81
N GLY A 428 9.85 -0.32 7.13
CA GLY A 428 8.99 -1.37 7.69
C GLY A 428 9.71 -2.47 8.48
N ALA A 429 11.03 -2.37 8.64
CA ALA A 429 11.86 -3.41 9.23
C ALA A 429 11.34 -3.84 10.63
N ALA A 430 10.98 -5.11 10.76
CA ALA A 430 10.36 -5.71 11.94
C ALA A 430 9.06 -5.03 12.42
N PHE A 431 8.39 -4.22 11.60
CA PHE A 431 7.13 -3.55 11.93
C PHE A 431 5.93 -4.16 11.19
N ASN A 432 5.76 -3.84 9.91
CA ASN A 432 4.73 -4.42 9.06
C ASN A 432 5.35 -5.40 8.06
N PHE A 433 6.63 -5.74 8.26
CA PHE A 433 7.42 -6.51 7.34
C PHE A 433 8.57 -7.25 8.04
N VAL A 434 8.81 -8.49 7.62
CA VAL A 434 10.03 -9.27 7.91
C VAL A 434 10.47 -10.04 6.66
N SER A 435 11.72 -10.48 6.65
CA SER A 435 12.23 -11.42 5.66
C SER A 435 12.54 -12.76 6.30
N ILE A 436 12.14 -13.86 5.67
CA ILE A 436 12.53 -15.22 6.10
C ILE A 436 13.39 -15.83 5.01
N LEU A 437 14.53 -16.40 5.40
CA LEU A 437 15.46 -17.09 4.50
C LEU A 437 15.06 -18.53 4.25
N ALA A 438 15.65 -19.14 3.23
CA ALA A 438 15.42 -20.54 2.85
C ALA A 438 15.81 -21.51 3.99
N THR A 439 16.63 -21.05 4.93
CA THR A 439 17.07 -21.78 6.14
C THR A 439 16.11 -21.63 7.32
N GLY A 440 15.14 -20.71 7.27
CA GLY A 440 14.28 -20.35 8.40
C GLY A 440 14.76 -19.17 9.25
N GLU A 441 15.96 -18.63 8.98
CA GLU A 441 16.44 -17.43 9.67
C GLU A 441 15.53 -16.23 9.33
N VAL A 442 15.12 -15.49 10.36
CA VAL A 442 14.25 -14.33 10.25
C VAL A 442 15.05 -13.05 10.40
N HIS A 443 14.89 -12.14 9.45
CA HIS A 443 15.55 -10.86 9.38
C HIS A 443 14.56 -9.69 9.44
N ALA A 444 14.95 -8.60 10.08
CA ALA A 444 14.20 -7.35 10.02
C ALA A 444 14.15 -6.77 8.60
N CYS A 445 15.26 -6.86 7.85
CA CYS A 445 15.34 -6.45 6.44
C CYS A 445 16.40 -7.28 5.72
N ARG A 446 16.09 -7.86 4.56
CA ARG A 446 17.06 -8.67 3.83
C ARG A 446 18.31 -7.92 3.35
N LYS A 447 18.23 -6.60 3.15
CA LYS A 447 19.30 -5.82 2.49
C LYS A 447 20.61 -5.75 3.27
N PHE A 448 20.66 -6.17 4.54
CA PHE A 448 21.88 -6.23 5.35
C PHE A 448 21.73 -7.34 6.41
N PRO A 449 22.81 -7.77 7.08
CA PRO A 449 22.73 -8.72 8.18
C PRO A 449 21.91 -8.14 9.33
N SER A 450 20.69 -8.64 9.51
CA SER A 450 19.74 -8.12 10.48
C SER A 450 18.93 -9.24 11.18
N PRO A 451 19.57 -10.29 11.71
CA PRO A 451 18.87 -11.41 12.32
C PRO A 451 18.03 -10.94 13.51
N ILE A 452 16.80 -11.46 13.59
CA ILE A 452 15.86 -11.21 14.69
C ILE A 452 15.29 -12.49 15.31
N GLY A 453 15.51 -13.65 14.69
CA GLY A 453 15.07 -14.94 15.21
C GLY A 453 15.19 -16.06 14.18
N ASP A 454 14.64 -17.23 14.52
CA ASP A 454 14.60 -18.42 13.66
C ASP A 454 13.20 -19.06 13.76
N ILE A 455 12.48 -19.09 12.64
CA ILE A 455 11.08 -19.54 12.59
C ILE A 455 10.93 -21.05 12.84
N CYS A 456 12.03 -21.82 12.74
CA CYS A 456 12.02 -23.23 13.06
C CYS A 456 12.13 -23.49 14.58
N LYS A 457 12.49 -22.47 15.36
CA LYS A 457 12.69 -22.54 16.82
C LYS A 457 11.68 -21.72 17.61
N GLN A 458 11.11 -20.69 17.01
CA GLN A 458 10.28 -19.69 17.66
C GLN A 458 9.06 -19.40 16.78
N SER A 459 7.91 -19.11 17.41
CA SER A 459 6.75 -18.57 16.69
C SER A 459 7.05 -17.16 16.15
N LEU A 460 6.37 -16.78 15.06
CA LEU A 460 6.50 -15.42 14.52
C LEU A 460 6.13 -14.34 15.55
N THR A 461 5.17 -14.62 16.44
CA THR A 461 4.79 -13.74 17.56
C THR A 461 5.95 -13.51 18.52
N GLU A 462 6.66 -14.57 18.95
CA GLU A 462 7.82 -14.44 19.84
C GLU A 462 8.96 -13.66 19.18
N ILE A 463 9.23 -13.94 17.90
CA ILE A 463 10.25 -13.22 17.13
C ILE A 463 9.89 -11.74 17.01
N TYR A 464 8.62 -11.45 16.67
CA TYR A 464 8.12 -10.09 16.52
C TYR A 464 8.25 -9.29 17.83
N HIS A 465 7.90 -9.87 18.98
CA HIS A 465 7.97 -9.19 20.28
C HIS A 465 9.36 -9.26 20.95
N SER A 466 10.37 -9.82 20.27
CA SER A 466 11.73 -9.87 20.78
C SER A 466 12.35 -8.47 20.97
N LYS A 467 13.30 -8.37 21.91
CA LYS A 467 14.04 -7.11 22.19
C LYS A 467 14.78 -6.59 20.94
N ILE A 468 15.30 -7.47 20.10
CA ILE A 468 16.03 -7.08 18.89
C ILE A 468 15.08 -6.54 17.81
N ALA A 469 13.91 -7.18 17.60
CA ALA A 469 12.88 -6.68 16.70
C ALA A 469 12.35 -5.31 17.15
N ASP A 470 12.16 -5.13 18.46
CA ASP A 470 11.78 -3.82 19.05
C ASP A 470 12.82 -2.73 18.76
N ARG A 471 14.12 -3.07 18.80
CA ARG A 471 15.20 -2.13 18.47
C ARG A 471 15.11 -1.62 17.02
N TYR A 472 14.80 -2.50 16.07
CA TYR A 472 14.56 -2.11 14.67
C TYR A 472 13.29 -1.24 14.53
N ARG A 473 12.22 -1.55 15.27
CA ARG A 473 11.00 -0.73 15.29
C ARG A 473 11.18 0.64 15.95
N LYS A 474 12.15 0.82 16.85
CA LYS A 474 12.53 2.12 17.43
C LYS A 474 13.29 2.97 16.43
N GLY A 475 14.27 2.38 15.74
CA GLY A 475 15.04 3.04 14.69
C GLY A 475 16.26 3.80 15.23
N ALA A 476 16.83 4.67 14.40
CA ALA A 476 18.05 5.41 14.75
C ALA A 476 17.81 6.51 15.79
N GLU A 477 18.66 6.58 16.82
CA GLU A 477 18.62 7.61 17.88
C GLU A 477 18.71 9.04 17.33
N GLU A 478 19.55 9.30 16.32
CA GLU A 478 19.68 10.61 15.67
C GLU A 478 18.37 11.09 14.99
N CYS A 479 17.42 10.20 14.73
CA CYS A 479 16.10 10.54 14.18
C CYS A 479 15.05 10.83 15.26
N SER A 480 15.34 10.59 16.55
CA SER A 480 14.34 10.62 17.63
C SER A 480 13.59 11.95 17.77
N SER A 481 14.27 13.08 17.56
CA SER A 481 13.69 14.44 17.60
C SER A 481 13.18 14.95 16.25
N CYS A 482 13.34 14.18 15.17
CA CYS A 482 12.93 14.59 13.83
C CYS A 482 11.41 14.55 13.67
N GLN A 483 10.82 15.64 13.16
CA GLN A 483 9.37 15.72 12.91
C GLN A 483 8.86 14.67 11.90
N LEU A 484 9.74 14.16 11.04
CA LEU A 484 9.42 13.16 10.03
C LEU A 484 9.67 11.72 10.52
N ASN A 485 10.15 11.51 11.75
CA ASN A 485 10.55 10.18 12.24
C ASN A 485 9.40 9.15 12.18
N LEU A 486 8.15 9.58 12.38
CA LEU A 486 7.01 8.65 12.33
C LEU A 486 6.81 8.02 10.93
N VAL A 487 7.14 8.76 9.86
CA VAL A 487 6.83 8.37 8.47
C VAL A 487 8.07 8.09 7.60
N CYS A 488 9.21 8.73 7.86
CA CYS A 488 10.43 8.57 7.06
C CYS A 488 11.29 7.41 7.56
N ARG A 489 11.90 7.54 8.75
CA ARG A 489 12.79 6.54 9.39
C ARG A 489 14.09 6.20 8.64
N GLY A 490 14.38 6.84 7.51
CA GLY A 490 15.58 6.57 6.71
C GLY A 490 15.68 5.11 6.23
N CYS A 491 16.85 4.69 5.75
CA CYS A 491 17.16 3.31 5.38
C CYS A 491 18.34 2.78 6.20
N MET A 492 18.06 1.81 7.07
CA MET A 492 19.09 1.13 7.87
C MET A 492 20.11 0.37 7.02
N ALA A 493 19.69 -0.19 5.88
CA ALA A 493 20.60 -0.85 4.95
C ALA A 493 21.62 0.12 4.34
N SER A 494 21.21 1.37 4.08
CA SER A 494 22.13 2.41 3.62
C SER A 494 23.10 2.83 4.73
N ALA A 495 22.62 3.02 5.98
CA ALA A 495 23.50 3.30 7.11
C ALA A 495 24.54 2.18 7.32
N HIS A 496 24.10 0.91 7.29
CA HIS A 496 24.99 -0.24 7.37
C HIS A 496 26.03 -0.27 6.24
N SER A 497 25.62 0.04 5.01
CA SER A 497 26.54 0.06 3.85
C SER A 497 27.66 1.08 4.01
N TYR A 498 27.44 2.15 4.79
CA TYR A 498 28.47 3.14 5.15
C TYR A 498 29.25 2.77 6.42
N GLY A 499 29.08 1.55 6.95
CA GLY A 499 29.74 1.10 8.18
C GLY A 499 29.21 1.78 9.45
N LEU A 500 28.01 2.36 9.41
CA LEU A 500 27.42 3.06 10.55
C LEU A 500 26.56 2.13 11.42
N ASP A 501 26.49 2.43 12.73
CA ASP A 501 25.55 1.77 13.65
C ASP A 501 24.11 2.17 13.29
N VAL A 502 23.35 1.20 12.77
CA VAL A 502 21.97 1.38 12.27
C VAL A 502 20.97 1.82 13.33
N PHE A 503 21.31 1.66 14.62
CA PHE A 503 20.44 2.08 15.73
C PHE A 503 20.81 3.44 16.31
N LYS A 504 21.97 3.98 15.95
CA LYS A 504 22.41 5.31 16.43
C LYS A 504 22.37 6.33 15.31
N LYS A 505 22.95 5.99 14.17
CA LYS A 505 23.20 6.91 13.06
C LYS A 505 22.02 7.00 12.12
N LYS A 506 21.69 8.23 11.72
CA LYS A 506 20.71 8.46 10.66
C LYS A 506 21.24 7.97 9.31
N ASP A 507 20.32 7.86 8.37
CA ASP A 507 20.61 7.55 6.97
C ASP A 507 21.63 8.57 6.39
N PRO A 508 22.77 8.13 5.80
CA PRO A 508 23.77 9.03 5.21
C PRO A 508 23.25 9.94 4.11
N TYR A 509 22.14 9.58 3.49
CA TYR A 509 21.48 10.39 2.45
C TYR A 509 20.49 11.40 3.03
N CYS A 510 20.24 11.39 4.34
CA CYS A 510 19.39 12.37 4.99
C CYS A 510 20.04 13.76 4.92
N PHE A 511 19.28 14.74 4.45
CA PHE A 511 19.74 16.12 4.21
C PHE A 511 19.05 17.16 5.11
N ILE A 512 18.63 16.72 6.31
CA ILE A 512 18.15 17.57 7.42
C ILE A 512 18.73 17.13 8.76
#